data_AF-A0A7S2CXQ8-F1
#
_entry.id   AF-A0A7S2CXQ8-F1
#
_cell.length_a   1.000
_cell.length_b   1.000
_cell.length_c   1.000
_cell.angle_alpha   90.00
_cell.angle_beta   90.00
_cell.angle_gamma   90.00
#
_symmetry.space_group_name_H-M   'P 1'
#
loop_
_entity.id
_entity.type
_entity.pdbx_description
1 polymer ?
#
loop_
_entity_poly.entity_id
_entity_poly.type
_entity_poly.pdbx_seq_one_letter_code
_entity_poly.pdbx_strand_id
1 'polypeptide(L)'
;IWSMRSFIWWTLLFPLILRQIQNQIFRRCLFGKTWVMHRPLLSIFMFWQTWLSFLGGIMSSLVRLLLALVGVVISLPQMMAACTPAFLNEAVNLDSTYKQYLACVVIYHLHNNPVANFAAKRMTELLRERQRRMKEDGVSATKLNEEARRKTKRLLLLLLIKRPYLAKFRKSAIFEREARELAEKDKAAAQKTVIKNQRKPGTDEVKLLKAIQSKEVAVQEYLKLQQVTERGIINLRDA
;
A
#
# COMPACT_ATOMS: atom_id res chain seq x y z
N ILE A 1 11.38 14.82 44.12
CA ILE A 1 10.28 15.80 44.32
C ILE A 1 10.62 16.80 45.43
N TRP A 2 10.95 16.35 46.65
CA TRP A 2 11.30 17.25 47.76
C TRP A 2 12.59 18.07 47.55
N SER A 3 13.60 17.52 46.87
CA SER A 3 14.84 18.26 46.52
C SER A 3 14.63 19.37 45.47
N MET A 4 13.58 19.29 44.65
CA MET A 4 13.28 20.30 43.64
C MET A 4 12.45 21.47 44.19
N ARG A 5 11.96 21.38 45.42
CA ARG A 5 11.05 22.37 46.00
C ARG A 5 11.74 23.74 46.16
N SER A 6 12.99 23.76 46.62
CA SER A 6 13.80 24.98 46.72
C SER A 6 14.13 25.56 45.35
N PHE A 7 14.43 24.70 44.36
CA PHE A 7 14.69 25.14 42.99
C PHE A 7 13.45 25.81 42.38
N ILE A 8 12.28 25.18 42.48
CA ILE A 8 11.01 25.71 41.96
C ILE A 8 10.68 27.05 42.62
N TRP A 9 10.87 27.17 43.94
CA TRP A 9 10.56 28.41 44.66
C TRP A 9 11.45 29.57 44.23
N TRP A 10 12.77 29.35 44.14
CA TRP A 10 13.73 30.40 43.77
C TRP A 10 13.75 30.75 42.28
N THR A 11 13.47 29.79 41.39
CA THR A 11 13.56 30.02 39.94
C THR A 11 12.25 30.39 39.26
N LEU A 12 11.10 29.90 39.76
CA LEU A 12 9.80 30.16 39.15
C LEU A 12 8.98 31.18 39.94
N LEU A 13 8.80 30.96 41.24
CA LEU A 13 7.91 31.79 42.07
C LEU A 13 8.54 33.13 42.46
N PHE A 14 9.81 33.13 42.88
CA PHE A 14 10.48 34.34 43.34
C PHE A 14 10.56 35.44 42.25
N PRO A 15 10.94 35.16 40.99
CA PRO A 15 10.97 36.19 39.94
C PRO A 15 9.57 36.74 39.60
N LEU A 16 8.54 35.90 39.66
CA LEU A 16 7.14 36.32 39.45
C LEU A 16 6.68 37.31 40.53
N ILE A 17 6.97 36.99 41.80
CA ILE A 17 6.64 37.85 42.94
C ILE A 17 7.46 39.14 42.89
N LEU A 18 8.76 39.04 42.64
CA LEU A 18 9.66 40.20 42.52
C LEU A 18 9.17 41.15 41.42
N ARG A 19 8.79 40.62 40.24
CA ARG A 19 8.23 41.40 39.13
C ARG A 19 6.92 42.08 39.51
N GLN A 20 6.03 41.41 40.23
CA GLN A 20 4.78 42.01 40.73
C GLN A 20 5.06 43.16 41.72
N ILE A 21 5.96 42.95 42.68
CA ILE A 21 6.34 43.97 43.66
C ILE A 21 6.96 45.18 42.97
N GLN A 22 7.92 44.96 42.06
CA GLN A 22 8.52 46.02 41.25
C GLN A 22 7.45 46.82 40.50
N ASN A 23 6.55 46.14 39.78
CA ASN A 23 5.47 46.81 39.06
C ASN A 23 4.54 47.62 39.98
N GLN A 24 4.26 47.15 41.19
CA GLN A 24 3.45 47.91 42.15
C GLN A 24 4.18 49.15 42.67
N ILE A 25 5.46 49.03 43.01
CA ILE A 25 6.29 50.16 43.48
C ILE A 25 6.40 51.21 42.37
N PHE A 26 6.74 50.80 41.14
CA PHE A 26 6.84 51.71 40.01
C PHE A 26 5.51 52.36 39.64
N ARG A 27 4.39 51.63 39.73
CA ARG A 27 3.05 52.22 39.54
C ARG A 27 2.76 53.32 40.54
N ARG A 28 3.11 53.14 41.82
CA ARG A 28 2.90 54.15 42.86
C ARG A 28 3.83 55.35 42.71
N CYS A 29 5.07 55.15 42.27
CA CYS A 29 6.07 56.22 42.19
C CYS A 29 6.01 57.03 40.87
N LEU A 30 5.69 56.40 39.73
CA LEU A 30 5.77 57.05 38.41
C LEU A 30 4.42 57.54 37.88
N PHE A 31 3.31 56.96 38.34
CA PHE A 31 1.96 57.27 37.85
C PHE A 31 1.12 57.90 38.97
N GLY A 32 0.76 59.18 38.80
CA GLY A 32 -0.29 59.80 39.61
C GLY A 32 -1.67 59.27 39.21
N LYS A 33 -2.71 59.57 40.00
CA LYS A 33 -4.11 59.13 39.72
C LYS A 33 -4.60 59.50 38.32
N THR A 34 -4.06 60.56 37.71
CA THR A 34 -4.53 61.10 36.41
C THR A 34 -3.42 61.60 35.47
N TRP A 35 -2.16 61.73 35.92
CA TRP A 35 -1.06 62.29 35.12
C TRP A 35 0.28 61.57 35.39
N VAL A 36 1.17 61.58 34.40
CA VAL A 36 2.56 61.09 34.54
C VAL A 36 3.37 62.12 35.31
N MET A 37 3.80 61.82 36.54
CA MET A 37 4.50 62.80 37.41
C MET A 37 5.85 63.22 36.83
N HIS A 38 6.59 62.29 36.21
CA HIS A 38 7.89 62.58 35.60
C HIS A 38 8.07 61.86 34.25
N ARG A 39 7.83 62.60 33.16
CA ARG A 39 8.01 62.12 31.77
C ARG A 39 9.42 61.56 31.47
N PRO A 40 10.55 62.19 31.87
CA PRO A 40 11.87 61.66 31.55
C PRO A 40 12.17 60.36 32.31
N LEU A 41 11.77 60.26 33.58
CA LEU A 41 11.91 59.03 34.38
C LEU A 41 11.11 57.87 33.79
N LEU A 42 9.90 58.14 33.27
CA LEU A 42 9.10 57.13 32.59
C LEU A 42 9.79 56.62 31.32
N SER A 43 10.41 57.50 30.53
CA SER A 43 11.14 57.09 29.32
C SER A 43 12.35 56.20 29.64
N ILE A 44 13.13 56.56 30.67
CA ILE A 44 14.27 55.76 31.14
C ILE A 44 13.79 54.41 31.67
N PHE A 45 12.69 54.39 32.41
CA PHE A 45 12.09 53.15 32.91
C PHE A 45 11.59 52.24 31.77
N MET A 46 10.87 52.78 30.79
CA MET A 46 10.40 52.02 29.63
C MET A 46 11.57 51.46 28.81
N PHE A 47 12.62 52.26 28.63
CA PHE A 47 13.85 51.81 27.96
C PHE A 47 14.49 50.65 28.73
N TRP A 48 14.66 50.78 30.05
CA TRP A 48 15.21 49.75 30.92
C TRP A 48 14.36 48.47 30.91
N GLN A 49 13.04 48.60 30.99
CA GLN A 49 12.12 47.45 30.94
C GLN A 49 12.17 46.73 29.57
N THR A 50 12.29 47.49 28.48
CA THR A 50 12.44 46.92 27.13
C THR A 50 13.75 46.16 27.01
N TRP A 51 14.84 46.73 27.52
CA TRP A 51 16.16 46.09 27.57
C TRP A 51 16.14 44.77 28.36
N LEU A 52 15.54 44.77 29.56
CA LEU A 52 15.38 43.57 30.37
C LEU A 52 14.46 42.54 29.69
N SER A 53 13.41 42.99 28.99
CA SER A 53 12.50 42.10 28.26
C SER A 53 13.20 41.43 27.08
N PHE A 54 14.11 42.13 26.40
CA PHE A 54 14.93 41.56 25.33
C PHE A 54 15.85 40.45 25.86
N LEU A 55 16.58 40.70 26.95
CA LEU A 55 17.39 39.68 27.63
C LEU A 55 16.55 38.49 28.10
N GLY A 56 15.37 38.75 28.68
CA GLY A 56 14.42 37.71 29.09
C GLY A 56 13.90 36.89 27.91
N GLY A 57 13.64 37.52 26.77
CA GLY A 57 13.23 36.86 25.53
C GLY A 57 14.30 35.90 25.01
N ILE A 58 15.56 36.34 24.98
CA ILE A 58 16.70 35.51 24.58
C ILE A 58 16.83 34.30 25.51
N MET A 59 16.83 34.51 26.83
CA MET A 59 16.95 33.43 27.80
C MET A 59 15.79 32.44 27.72
N SER A 60 14.55 32.93 27.58
CA SER A 60 13.38 32.05 27.42
C SER A 60 13.46 31.22 26.13
N SER A 61 13.96 31.82 25.04
CA SER A 61 14.13 31.14 23.76
C SER A 61 15.20 30.04 23.86
N LEU A 62 16.31 30.33 24.54
CA LEU A 62 17.37 29.35 24.81
C LEU A 62 16.87 28.19 25.67
N VAL A 63 16.13 28.47 26.74
CA VAL A 63 15.55 27.43 27.61
C VAL A 63 14.55 26.56 26.81
N ARG A 64 13.70 27.16 25.98
CA ARG A 64 12.78 26.41 25.10
C ARG A 64 13.54 25.52 24.12
N LEU A 65 14.62 26.02 23.53
CA LEU A 65 15.47 25.24 22.63
C LEU A 65 16.07 24.02 23.36
N LEU A 66 16.62 24.21 24.55
CA LEU A 66 17.18 23.13 25.36
C LEU A 66 16.11 22.10 25.76
N LEU A 67 14.94 22.56 26.20
CA LEU A 67 13.83 21.66 26.55
C LEU A 67 13.32 20.89 25.32
N ALA A 68 13.25 21.53 24.16
CA ALA A 68 12.87 20.87 22.91
C ALA A 68 13.92 19.82 22.51
N LEU A 69 15.21 20.14 22.60
CA LEU A 69 16.29 19.20 22.30
C LEU A 69 16.25 17.99 23.23
N VAL A 70 16.13 18.21 24.54
CA VAL A 70 15.98 17.13 25.53
C VAL A 70 14.73 16.31 25.25
N GLY A 71 13.62 16.96 24.90
CA GLY A 71 12.38 16.28 24.51
C GLY A 71 12.57 15.36 23.32
N VAL A 72 13.25 15.82 22.27
CA VAL A 72 13.58 15.02 21.08
C VAL A 72 14.48 13.84 21.45
N VAL A 73 15.51 14.06 22.27
CA VAL A 73 16.43 12.99 22.68
C VAL A 73 15.70 11.90 23.49
N ILE A 74 14.79 12.30 24.38
CA ILE A 74 13.98 11.35 25.17
C ILE A 74 12.93 10.63 24.30
N SER A 75 12.45 11.29 23.24
CA SER A 75 11.43 10.71 22.36
C SER A 75 11.99 9.85 21.23
N LEU A 76 13.28 9.99 20.86
CA LEU A 76 13.95 9.13 19.87
C LEU A 76 13.74 7.62 20.06
N PRO A 77 13.80 7.02 21.26
CA PRO A 77 13.52 5.60 21.45
C PRO A 77 12.03 5.24 21.29
N GLN A 78 11.12 6.22 21.25
CA GLN A 78 9.68 5.95 21.11
C GLN A 78 9.31 5.83 19.64
N MET A 79 9.01 4.60 19.20
CA MET A 79 8.58 4.33 17.82
C MET A 79 7.10 4.62 17.56
N MET A 80 6.33 5.06 18.57
CA MET A 80 4.88 5.17 18.50
C MET A 80 4.38 6.45 17.83
N ALA A 81 5.19 7.50 17.79
CA ALA A 81 4.81 8.81 17.26
C ALA A 81 5.98 9.47 16.51
N ALA A 82 5.65 10.29 15.51
CA ALA A 82 6.62 11.16 14.87
C ALA A 82 7.05 12.25 15.87
N CYS A 83 8.35 12.40 16.06
CA CYS A 83 8.92 13.38 16.98
C CYS A 83 9.20 14.72 16.29
N THR A 84 9.27 14.71 14.95
CA THR A 84 9.55 15.89 14.14
C THR A 84 8.26 16.45 13.50
N PRO A 85 8.18 17.78 13.28
CA PRO A 85 7.05 18.36 12.58
C PRO A 85 6.97 17.85 11.14
N ALA A 86 5.74 17.72 10.62
CA ALA A 86 5.48 17.05 9.34
C ALA A 86 6.30 17.62 8.15
N PHE A 87 6.43 18.94 8.05
CA PHE A 87 7.20 19.59 6.97
C PHE A 87 8.67 19.17 6.96
N LEU A 88 9.27 18.98 8.15
CA LEU A 88 10.67 18.61 8.29
C LEU A 88 10.87 17.12 7.98
N ASN A 89 9.89 16.30 8.37
CA ASN A 89 9.89 14.87 8.07
C ASN A 89 9.65 14.58 6.58
N GLU A 90 8.94 15.45 5.86
CA GLU A 90 8.75 15.34 4.41
C GLU A 90 10.03 15.65 3.64
N ALA A 91 10.79 16.66 4.06
CA ALA A 91 12.04 17.06 3.39
C ALA A 91 13.22 16.13 3.71
N VAL A 92 13.38 15.71 4.97
CA VAL A 92 14.62 15.05 5.45
C VAL A 92 14.39 13.61 5.92
N ASN A 93 13.14 13.17 6.05
CA ASN A 93 12.78 11.82 6.51
C ASN A 93 13.47 11.42 7.83
N LEU A 94 13.52 12.37 8.77
CA LEU A 94 14.17 12.21 10.07
C LEU A 94 13.54 11.08 10.91
N ASP A 95 12.23 10.86 10.78
CA ASP A 95 11.51 9.83 11.53
C ASP A 95 11.41 8.50 10.73
N SER A 96 12.52 8.04 10.16
CA SER A 96 12.56 6.78 9.39
C SER A 96 12.13 5.57 10.25
N THR A 97 12.52 5.55 11.52
CA THR A 97 12.15 4.53 12.51
C THR A 97 10.64 4.43 12.72
N TYR A 98 9.94 5.57 12.80
CA TYR A 98 8.48 5.60 12.92
C TYR A 98 7.80 5.04 11.66
N LYS A 99 8.31 5.36 10.47
CA LYS A 99 7.80 4.81 9.19
C LYS A 99 8.01 3.30 9.11
N GLN A 100 9.15 2.79 9.57
CA GLN A 100 9.41 1.35 9.66
C GLN A 100 8.44 0.66 10.63
N TYR A 101 8.18 1.27 11.78
CA TYR A 101 7.17 0.76 12.73
C TYR A 101 5.79 0.70 12.07
N LEU A 102 5.36 1.78 11.41
CA LEU A 102 4.07 1.81 10.71
C LEU A 102 3.99 0.73 9.61
N ALA A 103 5.05 0.56 8.82
CA ALA A 103 5.13 -0.49 7.81
C ALA A 103 5.02 -1.89 8.45
N CYS A 104 5.71 -2.14 9.55
CA CYS A 104 5.63 -3.39 10.31
C CYS A 104 4.20 -3.66 10.81
N VAL A 105 3.54 -2.64 11.35
CA VAL A 105 2.13 -2.73 11.80
C VAL A 105 1.19 -3.07 10.63
N VAL A 106 1.37 -2.42 9.48
CA VAL A 106 0.57 -2.70 8.27
C VAL A 106 0.80 -4.14 7.79
N ILE A 107 2.06 -4.59 7.69
CA ILE A 107 2.41 -5.96 7.32
C ILE A 107 1.79 -6.94 8.31
N TYR A 108 1.92 -6.69 9.61
CA TYR A 108 1.36 -7.55 10.64
C TYR A 108 -0.16 -7.66 10.52
N HIS A 109 -0.89 -6.56 10.35
CA HIS A 109 -2.35 -6.59 10.20
C HIS A 109 -2.82 -7.18 8.87
N LEU A 110 -2.04 -7.01 7.81
CA LEU A 110 -2.36 -7.57 6.50
C LEU A 110 -2.21 -9.10 6.49
N HIS A 111 -1.13 -9.62 7.08
CA HIS A 111 -0.85 -11.05 7.12
C HIS A 111 -1.55 -11.79 8.27
N ASN A 112 -1.72 -11.14 9.42
CA ASN A 112 -2.35 -11.72 10.61
C ASN A 112 -3.73 -11.12 10.88
N ASN A 113 -4.53 -10.94 9.83
CA ASN A 113 -5.89 -10.47 10.01
C ASN A 113 -6.72 -11.53 10.78
N PRO A 114 -7.21 -11.23 12.01
CA PRO A 114 -7.89 -12.23 12.83
C PRO A 114 -9.20 -12.71 12.19
N VAL A 115 -9.89 -11.86 11.42
CA VAL A 115 -11.13 -12.21 10.72
C VAL A 115 -10.82 -13.20 9.60
N ALA A 116 -9.77 -12.95 8.83
CA ALA A 116 -9.35 -13.85 7.75
C ALA A 116 -8.87 -15.20 8.30
N ASN A 117 -8.04 -15.19 9.35
CA ASN A 117 -7.55 -16.40 10.01
C ASN A 117 -8.69 -17.23 10.60
N PHE A 118 -9.66 -16.58 11.26
CA PHE A 118 -10.86 -17.26 11.76
C PHE A 118 -11.69 -17.85 10.63
N ALA A 119 -11.90 -17.10 9.53
CA ALA A 119 -12.63 -17.60 8.38
C ALA A 119 -11.95 -18.82 7.73
N ALA A 120 -10.63 -18.77 7.56
CA ALA A 120 -9.85 -19.89 7.03
C ALA A 120 -9.94 -21.13 7.93
N LYS A 121 -9.76 -20.95 9.25
CA LYS A 121 -9.93 -22.03 10.23
C LYS A 121 -11.35 -22.62 10.13
N ARG A 122 -12.37 -21.77 10.09
CA ARG A 122 -13.76 -22.22 9.98
C ARG A 122 -14.05 -22.97 8.68
N MET A 123 -13.47 -22.54 7.56
CA MET A 123 -13.58 -23.27 6.30
C MET A 123 -12.96 -24.66 6.38
N THR A 124 -11.76 -24.79 6.98
CA THR A 124 -11.12 -26.11 7.17
C THR A 124 -11.94 -27.03 8.09
N GLU A 125 -12.53 -26.50 9.15
CA GLU A 125 -13.44 -27.24 10.02
C GLU A 125 -14.67 -27.75 9.26
N LEU A 126 -15.31 -26.90 8.44
CA LEU A 126 -16.47 -27.28 7.64
C LEU A 126 -16.13 -28.34 6.59
N LEU A 127 -14.93 -28.27 5.99
CA LEU A 127 -14.44 -29.31 5.07
C LEU A 127 -14.23 -30.65 5.78
N ARG A 128 -13.63 -30.63 6.98
CA ARG A 128 -13.46 -31.84 7.80
C ARG A 128 -14.80 -32.43 8.21
N GLU A 129 -15.74 -31.60 8.64
CA GLU A 129 -17.10 -32.04 8.99
C GLU A 129 -17.81 -32.67 7.78
N ARG A 130 -17.68 -32.05 6.60
CA ARG A 130 -18.21 -32.61 5.36
C ARG A 130 -17.61 -33.97 5.03
N GLN A 131 -16.29 -34.11 5.10
CA GLN A 131 -15.61 -35.39 4.86
C GLN A 131 -16.04 -36.45 5.86
N ARG A 132 -16.22 -36.06 7.14
CA ARG A 132 -16.70 -36.94 8.19
C ARG A 132 -18.09 -37.48 7.87
N ARG A 133 -19.06 -36.61 7.55
CA ARG A 133 -20.43 -37.01 7.17
C ARG A 133 -20.47 -37.88 5.92
N MET A 134 -19.55 -37.67 4.98
CA MET A 134 -19.47 -38.54 3.80
C MET A 134 -18.95 -39.95 4.14
N LYS A 135 -18.03 -40.07 5.11
CA LYS A 135 -17.42 -41.35 5.51
C LYS A 135 -18.25 -42.12 6.53
N GLU A 136 -18.76 -41.45 7.57
CA GLU A 136 -19.47 -42.07 8.69
C GLU A 136 -20.97 -42.25 8.39
N ASP A 137 -21.62 -41.20 7.87
CA ASP A 137 -23.07 -41.21 7.65
C ASP A 137 -23.46 -41.69 6.23
N GLY A 138 -22.48 -41.95 5.35
CA GLY A 138 -22.71 -42.39 3.97
C GLY A 138 -23.50 -41.40 3.10
N VAL A 139 -23.55 -40.12 3.48
CA VAL A 139 -24.36 -39.13 2.77
C VAL A 139 -23.71 -38.75 1.44
N SER A 140 -24.49 -38.83 0.35
CA SER A 140 -24.04 -38.42 -0.99
C SER A 140 -23.63 -36.94 -1.05
N ALA A 141 -22.55 -36.66 -1.77
CA ALA A 141 -21.99 -35.32 -1.95
C ALA A 141 -22.99 -34.32 -2.56
N THR A 142 -23.92 -34.78 -3.39
CA THR A 142 -24.95 -33.94 -4.03
C THR A 142 -25.95 -33.41 -3.00
N LYS A 143 -26.44 -34.26 -2.10
CA LYS A 143 -27.37 -33.89 -1.02
C LYS A 143 -26.74 -32.84 -0.09
N LEU A 144 -25.47 -33.04 0.30
CA LEU A 144 -24.73 -32.07 1.14
C LEU A 144 -24.57 -30.71 0.45
N ASN A 145 -24.29 -30.69 -0.86
CA ASN A 145 -24.18 -29.45 -1.63
C ASN A 145 -25.52 -28.70 -1.69
N GLU A 146 -26.62 -29.41 -1.90
CA GLU A 146 -27.95 -28.81 -1.94
C GLU A 146 -28.36 -28.21 -0.59
N GLU A 147 -28.13 -28.93 0.50
CA GLU A 147 -28.42 -28.44 1.85
C GLU A 147 -27.61 -27.18 2.17
N ALA A 148 -26.29 -27.21 1.90
CA ALA A 148 -25.42 -26.05 2.07
C ALA A 148 -25.88 -24.85 1.24
N ARG A 149 -26.33 -25.09 -0.01
CA ARG A 149 -26.83 -24.04 -0.90
C ARG A 149 -28.12 -23.42 -0.37
N ARG A 150 -29.05 -24.23 0.15
CA ARG A 150 -30.30 -23.76 0.79
C ARG A 150 -29.98 -22.91 2.02
N LYS A 151 -29.08 -23.36 2.89
CA LYS A 151 -28.65 -22.62 4.10
C LYS A 151 -28.01 -21.28 3.75
N THR A 152 -27.05 -21.28 2.81
CA THR A 152 -26.37 -20.05 2.35
C THR A 152 -27.35 -19.06 1.73
N LYS A 153 -28.31 -19.52 0.91
CA LYS A 153 -29.34 -18.65 0.31
C LYS A 153 -30.19 -17.95 1.38
N ARG A 154 -30.62 -18.68 2.41
CA ARG A 154 -31.39 -18.11 3.53
C ARG A 154 -30.58 -17.08 4.31
N LEU A 155 -29.35 -17.39 4.69
CA LEU A 155 -28.47 -16.47 5.41
C LEU A 155 -28.16 -15.20 4.60
N LEU A 156 -27.89 -15.36 3.31
CA LEU A 156 -27.62 -14.24 2.42
C LEU A 156 -28.85 -13.34 2.24
N LEU A 157 -30.05 -13.93 2.14
CA LEU A 157 -31.30 -13.18 2.09
C LEU A 157 -31.53 -12.37 3.38
N LEU A 158 -31.34 -13.00 4.55
CA LEU A 158 -31.42 -12.31 5.84
C LEU A 158 -30.41 -11.16 5.95
N LEU A 159 -29.18 -11.37 5.48
CA LEU A 159 -28.13 -10.34 5.47
C LEU A 159 -28.53 -9.15 4.59
N LEU A 160 -29.09 -9.40 3.41
CA LEU A 160 -29.53 -8.36 2.48
C LEU A 160 -30.78 -7.61 2.97
N ILE A 161 -31.71 -8.29 3.64
CA ILE A 161 -32.86 -7.64 4.29
C ILE A 161 -32.36 -6.69 5.39
N LYS A 162 -31.41 -7.14 6.23
CA LYS A 162 -30.86 -6.33 7.32
C LYS A 162 -29.98 -5.18 6.84
N ARG A 163 -29.26 -5.35 5.72
CA ARG A 163 -28.29 -4.39 5.17
C ARG A 163 -28.52 -4.19 3.67
N PRO A 164 -29.55 -3.43 3.27
CA PRO A 164 -29.97 -3.33 1.87
C PRO A 164 -28.93 -2.67 0.94
N TYR A 165 -28.06 -1.81 1.46
CA TYR A 165 -26.99 -1.19 0.66
C TYR A 165 -26.01 -2.22 0.08
N LEU A 166 -25.85 -3.39 0.71
CA LEU A 166 -25.01 -4.47 0.21
C LEU A 166 -25.55 -5.09 -1.09
N ALA A 167 -26.84 -4.90 -1.40
CA ALA A 167 -27.43 -5.41 -2.64
C ALA A 167 -26.79 -4.76 -3.89
N LYS A 168 -26.38 -3.48 -3.81
CA LYS A 168 -25.70 -2.77 -4.90
C LYS A 168 -24.34 -3.42 -5.20
N PHE A 169 -23.52 -3.60 -4.17
CA PHE A 169 -22.20 -4.24 -4.28
C PHE A 169 -22.29 -5.70 -4.72
N ARG A 170 -23.33 -6.41 -4.31
CA ARG A 170 -23.56 -7.79 -4.77
C ARG A 170 -23.86 -7.84 -6.26
N LYS A 171 -24.72 -6.96 -6.77
CA LYS A 171 -25.05 -6.90 -8.20
C LYS A 171 -23.81 -6.56 -9.04
N SER A 172 -23.00 -5.59 -8.60
CA SER A 172 -21.77 -5.23 -9.29
C SER A 172 -20.75 -6.37 -9.30
N ALA A 173 -20.56 -7.07 -8.18
CA ALA A 173 -19.64 -8.20 -8.10
C ALA A 173 -20.07 -9.39 -8.98
N ILE A 174 -21.38 -9.64 -9.11
CA ILE A 174 -21.90 -10.67 -10.02
C ILE A 174 -21.63 -10.28 -11.47
N PHE A 175 -21.93 -9.04 -11.84
CA PHE A 175 -21.68 -8.53 -13.19
C PHE A 175 -20.19 -8.59 -13.57
N GLU A 176 -19.30 -8.17 -12.67
CA GLU A 176 -17.85 -8.23 -12.89
C GLU A 176 -17.36 -9.67 -13.07
N ARG A 177 -17.91 -10.61 -12.30
CA ARG A 177 -17.58 -12.03 -12.44
C ARG A 177 -18.05 -12.59 -13.78
N GLU A 178 -19.29 -12.31 -14.19
CA GLU A 178 -19.83 -12.74 -15.48
C GLU A 178 -19.02 -12.16 -16.64
N ALA A 179 -18.63 -10.89 -16.56
CA ALA A 179 -17.77 -10.25 -17.56
C ALA A 179 -16.38 -10.90 -17.64
N ARG A 180 -15.77 -11.25 -16.50
CA ARG A 180 -14.49 -11.99 -16.46
C ARG A 180 -14.62 -13.39 -17.07
N GLU A 181 -15.69 -14.12 -16.71
CA GLU A 181 -15.95 -15.46 -17.25
C GLU A 181 -16.20 -15.43 -18.77
N LEU A 182 -16.86 -14.38 -19.29
CA LEU A 182 -17.06 -14.19 -20.73
C LEU A 182 -15.72 -13.90 -21.43
N ALA A 183 -14.92 -12.96 -20.89
CA ALA A 183 -13.62 -12.61 -21.43
C ALA A 183 -12.63 -13.79 -21.45
N GLU A 184 -12.66 -14.65 -20.43
CA GLU A 184 -11.87 -15.89 -20.39
C GLU A 184 -12.33 -16.90 -21.45
N LYS A 185 -13.65 -17.05 -21.66
CA LYS A 185 -14.19 -17.90 -22.72
C LYS A 185 -13.81 -17.40 -24.11
N ASP A 186 -13.86 -16.09 -24.33
CA ASP A 186 -13.48 -15.48 -25.60
C ASP A 186 -11.98 -15.64 -25.88
N LYS A 187 -11.13 -15.46 -24.86
CA LYS A 187 -9.69 -15.76 -24.96
C LYS A 187 -9.44 -17.24 -25.28
N ALA A 188 -10.13 -18.15 -24.61
CA ALA A 188 -10.02 -19.59 -24.87
C ALA A 188 -10.52 -19.96 -26.27
N ALA A 189 -11.57 -19.32 -26.77
CA ALA A 189 -12.09 -19.51 -28.12
C ALA A 189 -11.12 -18.96 -29.18
N ALA A 190 -10.54 -17.78 -28.95
CA ALA A 190 -9.52 -17.19 -29.81
C ALA A 190 -8.27 -18.10 -29.89
N GLN A 191 -7.78 -18.59 -28.74
CA GLN A 191 -6.66 -19.55 -28.71
C GLN A 191 -6.97 -20.85 -29.47
N LYS A 192 -8.17 -21.41 -29.30
CA LYS A 192 -8.61 -22.58 -30.06
C LYS A 192 -8.65 -22.31 -31.57
N THR A 193 -9.01 -21.10 -31.99
CA THR A 193 -9.08 -20.69 -33.41
C THR A 193 -7.69 -20.53 -34.01
N VAL A 194 -6.74 -19.92 -33.27
CA VAL A 194 -5.33 -19.80 -33.68
C VAL A 194 -4.69 -21.18 -33.84
N ILE A 195 -4.92 -22.11 -32.91
CA ILE A 195 -4.43 -23.49 -33.00
C ILE A 195 -5.05 -24.24 -34.20
N LYS A 196 -6.32 -23.97 -34.54
CA LYS A 196 -6.98 -24.56 -35.71
C LYS A 196 -6.43 -24.03 -37.03
N ASN A 197 -6.08 -22.74 -37.08
CA ASN A 197 -5.47 -22.11 -38.25
C ASN A 197 -4.00 -22.51 -38.46
N GLN A 198 -3.26 -22.81 -37.39
CA GLN A 198 -1.90 -23.37 -37.50
C GLN A 198 -1.88 -24.85 -37.92
N ARG A 199 -2.99 -25.60 -37.76
CA ARG A 199 -3.09 -27.03 -38.10
C ARG A 199 -3.63 -27.32 -39.50
N LYS A 200 -4.13 -26.31 -40.22
CA LYS A 200 -4.37 -26.46 -41.66
C LYS A 200 -3.07 -26.08 -42.37
N PRO A 201 -2.33 -27.02 -42.99
CA PRO A 201 -1.27 -26.62 -43.90
C PRO A 201 -1.90 -25.69 -44.92
N GLY A 202 -1.32 -24.51 -45.08
CA GLY A 202 -1.83 -23.50 -45.99
C GLY A 202 -2.04 -24.16 -47.35
N THR A 203 -3.17 -23.86 -48.00
CA THR A 203 -3.46 -24.37 -49.35
C THR A 203 -2.33 -24.01 -50.34
N ASP A 204 -1.53 -22.99 -50.00
CA ASP A 204 -0.36 -22.55 -50.73
C ASP A 204 0.91 -23.38 -50.43
N GLU A 205 1.11 -23.89 -49.20
CA GLU A 205 2.24 -24.80 -48.90
C GLU A 205 2.05 -26.16 -49.58
N VAL A 206 0.81 -26.67 -49.62
CA VAL A 206 0.51 -27.93 -50.34
C VAL A 206 0.70 -27.76 -51.85
N LYS A 207 0.37 -26.58 -52.40
CA LYS A 207 0.67 -26.25 -53.81
C LYS A 207 2.16 -26.11 -54.06
N LEU A 208 2.91 -25.50 -53.13
CA LEU A 208 4.36 -25.33 -53.25
C LEU A 208 5.09 -26.67 -53.19
N LEU A 209 4.69 -27.56 -52.28
CA LEU A 209 5.23 -28.92 -52.16
C LEU A 209 4.92 -29.77 -53.41
N LYS A 210 3.69 -29.68 -53.96
CA LYS A 210 3.37 -30.33 -55.24
C LYS A 210 4.20 -29.76 -56.40
N ALA A 211 4.43 -28.45 -56.43
CA ALA A 211 5.27 -27.82 -57.44
C ALA A 211 6.74 -28.26 -57.32
N ILE A 212 7.29 -28.37 -56.11
CA ILE A 212 8.66 -28.86 -55.87
C ILE A 212 8.78 -30.33 -56.31
N GLN A 213 7.83 -31.20 -55.92
CA GLN A 213 7.80 -32.59 -56.35
C GLN A 213 7.74 -32.73 -57.87
N SER A 214 6.93 -31.91 -58.55
CA SER A 214 6.85 -31.93 -60.02
C SER A 214 8.16 -31.51 -60.70
N LYS A 215 8.91 -30.58 -60.09
CA LYS A 215 10.23 -30.17 -60.60
C LYS A 215 11.29 -31.25 -60.38
N GLU A 216 11.27 -31.94 -59.24
CA GLU A 216 12.20 -33.04 -58.98
C GLU A 216 12.00 -34.21 -59.96
N VAL A 217 10.75 -34.53 -60.30
CA VAL A 217 10.44 -35.55 -61.31
C VAL A 217 10.95 -35.13 -62.69
N ALA A 218 10.75 -33.88 -63.10
CA ALA A 218 11.25 -33.38 -64.38
C ALA A 218 12.80 -33.38 -64.49
N VAL A 219 13.49 -33.04 -63.39
CA VAL A 219 14.96 -33.09 -63.33
C VAL A 219 15.48 -34.53 -63.41
N GLN A 220 14.83 -35.47 -62.73
CA GLN A 220 15.15 -36.90 -62.83
C GLN A 220 14.97 -37.44 -64.25
N GLU A 221 13.93 -37.01 -64.96
CA GLU A 221 13.68 -37.40 -66.34
C GLU A 221 14.73 -36.82 -67.30
N TYR A 222 15.13 -35.56 -67.09
CA TYR A 222 16.21 -34.94 -67.86
C TYR A 222 17.57 -35.63 -67.66
N LEU A 223 17.91 -36.01 -66.43
CA LEU A 223 19.13 -36.76 -66.12
C LEU A 223 19.14 -38.15 -66.79
N LYS A 224 17.99 -38.83 -66.86
CA LYS A 224 17.88 -40.10 -67.60
C LYS A 224 18.11 -39.90 -69.10
N LEU A 225 17.59 -38.82 -69.68
CA LEU A 225 17.81 -38.50 -71.09
C LEU A 225 19.28 -38.19 -71.39
N GLN A 226 19.98 -37.49 -70.50
CA GLN A 226 21.43 -37.26 -70.64
C GLN A 226 22.23 -38.57 -70.59
N GLN A 227 21.92 -39.47 -69.66
CA GLN A 227 22.59 -40.78 -69.60
C GLN A 227 22.36 -41.65 -70.84
N VAL A 228 21.17 -41.58 -71.47
CA VAL A 228 20.90 -42.28 -72.73
C VAL A 228 21.69 -41.66 -73.89
N THR A 229 21.79 -40.33 -73.92
CA THR A 229 22.54 -39.60 -74.96
C THR A 229 24.04 -39.88 -74.85
N GLU A 230 24.61 -39.87 -73.64
CA GLU A 230 26.01 -40.22 -73.39
C GLU A 230 26.32 -41.68 -73.78
N ARG A 231 25.43 -42.62 -73.48
CA ARG A 231 25.57 -44.02 -73.93
C ARG A 231 25.48 -44.16 -75.45
N GLY A 232 24.64 -43.36 -76.11
CA GLY A 232 24.55 -43.31 -77.58
C GLY A 232 25.82 -42.75 -78.24
N ILE A 233 26.45 -41.75 -77.61
CA ILE A 233 27.71 -41.15 -78.11
C ILE A 233 28.89 -42.11 -77.93
N ILE A 234 28.92 -42.92 -76.86
CA ILE A 234 29.98 -43.93 -76.66
C ILE A 234 29.89 -45.04 -77.72
N ASN A 235 28.68 -45.52 -78.05
CA ASN A 235 28.51 -46.55 -79.09
C ASN A 235 28.84 -46.06 -80.52
N LEU A 236 28.81 -44.76 -80.78
CA LEU A 236 29.21 -44.17 -82.07
C LEU A 236 30.72 -43.93 -82.18
N ARG A 237 31.47 -44.04 -81.08
CA ARG A 237 32.92 -43.87 -81.05
C ARG A 237 33.68 -45.19 -81.22
N ASP A 238 33.00 -46.31 -80.98
CA ASP A 238 33.54 -47.67 -81.05
C ASP A 238 33.09 -48.44 -82.32
N ALA A 239 32.39 -47.78 -83.25
CA ALA A 239 32.02 -48.29 -84.58
C ALA A 239 32.84 -47.60 -85.67
#